data_AF-A0A9Q1DIE2-F1
#
_entry.id   AF-A0A9Q1DIE2-F1
#
_cell.length_a   1.000
_cell.length_b   1.000
_cell.length_c   1.000
_cell.angle_alpha   90.00
_cell.angle_beta   90.00
_cell.angle_gamma   90.00
#
_symmetry.space_group_name_H-M   'P 1'
#
loop_
_entity.id
_entity.type
_entity.pdbx_description
1 polymer ?
#
loop_
_entity_poly.entity_id
_entity_poly.type
_entity_poly.pdbx_seq_one_letter_code
_entity_poly.pdbx_strand_id
1 'polypeptide(L)'
;MVTCPGGAVLGRFQKLILQWPRVLCLIFLLGRFTHMLAKAVRTNLGLEREEDEELMLQTHQVKYIQLLLRSHPHPEQDRVSKGRVRSWFERNVYEWDPYFKYPNRMIGTSIICFIGLYAITVADYSLCDYTFNKLDHLVDSLSLLAASCNTTQNLLADLVPQLRQFSLVARDIWLATTIFASLTSVTYTFHVLVCYRKHLKRLWAGQKNFMPEKFHNHSSAVSVAAITRYSGWQIAYTMWGYLIIHFVQFLLGLLLAYGLVLPILQGKGLAVLSNLGMIILTTGVVIGLLILQILLVQVFFLQDKISPTDKQKPLALNNRKAFHNFTYFFFFYNVIMGLGNCIIRLVVSMVLGTWLVSRIDRTIVQRGYESLDPECVRGVRIRQRWFLLYTLLKNPQLVPLRRPSPPSHRPSLDPPSFALGFRNGWSGGEQTAREGMMDEADA
;
A
#
# COMPACT_ATOMS: atom_id res chain seq x y z
N MET A 1 5.47 34.65 -23.11
CA MET A 1 4.15 35.28 -23.35
C MET A 1 3.15 34.64 -22.37
N VAL A 2 2.91 35.25 -21.21
CA VAL A 2 1.93 34.77 -20.21
C VAL A 2 0.75 35.73 -20.23
N THR A 3 -0.03 35.68 -21.30
CA THR A 3 -1.24 36.49 -21.45
C THR A 3 -2.42 35.66 -20.93
N CYS A 4 -2.99 36.11 -19.80
CA CYS A 4 -4.10 35.54 -19.02
C CYS A 4 -3.75 34.43 -18.00
N PRO A 5 -3.22 34.80 -16.80
CA PRO A 5 -2.93 33.86 -15.71
C PRO A 5 -4.19 33.37 -14.96
N GLY A 6 -5.32 34.07 -15.14
CA GLY A 6 -6.59 33.79 -14.46
C GLY A 6 -7.35 32.59 -15.03
N GLY A 7 -8.04 31.88 -14.14
CA GLY A 7 -9.09 30.93 -14.47
C GLY A 7 -10.29 31.11 -13.53
N ALA A 8 -11.44 30.57 -13.94
CA ALA A 8 -12.73 30.83 -13.29
C ALA A 8 -12.89 30.18 -11.90
N VAL A 9 -12.00 29.24 -11.51
CA VAL A 9 -12.20 28.38 -10.33
C VAL A 9 -11.13 28.58 -9.26
N LEU A 10 -9.85 28.76 -9.63
CA LEU A 10 -8.74 28.92 -8.67
C LEU A 10 -8.23 30.37 -8.56
N GLY A 11 -8.93 31.32 -9.17
CA GLY A 11 -8.58 32.74 -9.16
C GLY A 11 -7.48 33.13 -10.16
N ARG A 12 -6.78 34.23 -9.85
CA ARG A 12 -5.88 34.95 -10.77
C ARG A 12 -4.64 34.18 -11.22
N PHE A 13 -4.26 33.10 -10.52
CA PHE A 13 -3.05 32.32 -10.80
C PHE A 13 -3.32 30.86 -11.19
N GLN A 14 -4.57 30.50 -11.51
CA GLN A 14 -4.95 29.10 -11.81
C GLN A 14 -4.06 28.43 -12.85
N LYS A 15 -3.78 29.10 -13.98
CA LYS A 15 -2.96 28.51 -15.04
C LYS A 15 -1.50 28.34 -14.61
N LEU A 16 -1.01 29.26 -13.77
CA LEU A 16 0.34 29.19 -13.23
C LEU A 16 0.46 28.01 -12.27
N ILE A 17 -0.47 27.90 -11.30
CA ILE A 17 -0.57 26.80 -10.32
C ILE A 17 -0.54 25.44 -11.04
N LEU A 18 -1.38 25.23 -12.05
CA LEU A 18 -1.43 23.97 -12.79
C LEU A 18 -0.14 23.67 -13.58
N GLN A 19 0.56 24.70 -14.06
CA GLN A 19 1.76 24.54 -14.89
C GLN A 19 3.07 24.41 -14.09
N TRP A 20 3.06 24.63 -12.77
CA TRP A 20 4.27 24.56 -11.94
C TRP A 20 5.10 23.29 -12.11
N PRO A 21 4.53 22.07 -12.07
CA PRO A 21 5.31 20.85 -12.27
C PRO A 21 6.03 20.84 -13.62
N ARG A 22 5.38 21.36 -14.68
CA ARG A 22 5.96 21.43 -16.03
C ARG A 22 7.12 22.43 -16.06
N VAL A 23 6.95 23.60 -15.48
CA VAL A 23 7.99 24.64 -15.40
C VAL A 23 9.21 24.12 -14.62
N LEU A 24 8.99 23.49 -13.47
CA LEU A 24 10.08 22.89 -12.68
C LEU A 24 10.83 21.80 -13.44
N CYS A 25 10.12 20.92 -14.17
CA CYS A 25 10.75 19.92 -15.02
C CYS A 25 11.58 20.53 -16.15
N LEU A 26 11.09 21.61 -16.78
CA LEU A 26 11.82 22.31 -17.85
C LEU A 26 13.06 23.02 -17.32
N ILE A 27 12.98 23.67 -16.16
CA ILE A 27 14.14 24.29 -15.49
C ILE A 27 15.19 23.24 -15.15
N PHE A 28 14.76 22.09 -14.62
CA PHE A 28 15.67 20.99 -14.31
C PHE A 28 16.36 20.44 -15.57
N LEU A 29 15.61 20.25 -16.66
CA LEU A 29 16.16 19.81 -17.95
C LEU A 29 17.16 20.83 -18.50
N LEU A 30 16.82 22.11 -18.49
CA LEU A 30 17.71 23.19 -18.93
C LEU A 30 19.03 23.16 -18.14
N GLY A 31 18.95 23.12 -16.81
CA GLY A 31 20.14 23.03 -15.96
C GLY A 31 20.99 21.79 -16.24
N ARG A 32 20.34 20.64 -16.48
CA ARG A 32 21.04 19.39 -16.85
C ARG A 32 21.72 19.48 -18.21
N PHE A 33 21.07 20.05 -19.22
CA PHE A 33 21.68 20.24 -20.54
C PHE A 33 22.85 21.23 -20.48
N THR A 34 22.70 22.35 -19.77
CA THR A 34 23.79 23.31 -19.56
C THR A 34 24.98 22.66 -18.84
N HIS A 35 24.73 21.82 -17.83
CA HIS A 35 25.78 21.07 -17.15
C HIS A 35 26.47 20.06 -18.07
N MET A 36 25.71 19.28 -18.85
CA MET A 36 26.30 18.33 -19.82
C MET A 36 27.12 19.07 -20.89
N LEU A 37 26.66 20.23 -21.36
CA LEU A 37 27.39 21.08 -22.29
C LEU A 37 28.69 21.62 -21.66
N ALA A 38 28.62 22.14 -20.43
CA ALA A 38 29.79 22.62 -19.70
C ALA A 38 30.81 21.50 -19.46
N LYS A 39 30.34 20.29 -19.11
CA LYS A 39 31.19 19.10 -18.96
C LYS A 39 31.82 18.69 -20.29
N ALA A 40 31.05 18.61 -21.37
CA ALA A 40 31.57 18.27 -22.69
C ALA A 40 32.62 19.28 -23.18
N VAL A 41 32.42 20.57 -22.92
CA VAL A 41 33.41 21.62 -23.21
C VAL A 41 34.66 21.44 -22.36
N ARG A 42 34.54 21.15 -21.05
CA ARG A 42 35.69 20.86 -20.16
C ARG A 42 36.46 19.61 -20.56
N THR A 43 35.78 18.54 -20.95
CA THR A 43 36.40 17.30 -21.45
C THR A 43 37.13 17.55 -22.76
N ASN A 44 36.55 18.30 -23.70
CA ASN A 44 37.22 18.71 -24.94
C ASN A 44 38.41 19.65 -24.71
N LEU A 45 38.39 20.43 -23.62
CA LEU A 45 39.52 21.26 -23.16
C LEU A 45 40.58 20.45 -22.37
N GLY A 46 40.40 19.13 -22.23
CA GLY A 46 41.36 18.25 -21.55
C GLY A 46 41.39 18.36 -20.02
N LEU A 47 40.41 19.03 -19.41
CA LEU A 47 40.35 19.27 -17.96
C LEU A 47 39.69 18.13 -17.16
N GLU A 48 38.85 17.30 -17.80
CA GLU A 48 38.18 16.16 -17.16
C GLU A 48 38.14 14.95 -18.12
N ARG A 49 38.58 13.79 -17.65
CA ARG A 49 38.70 12.55 -18.45
C ARG A 49 37.38 11.78 -18.38
N GLU A 50 36.84 11.39 -19.54
CA GLU A 50 35.52 10.74 -19.68
C GLU A 50 35.38 9.42 -18.87
N GLU A 51 36.51 8.84 -18.47
CA GLU A 51 36.63 7.64 -17.64
C GLU A 51 36.03 7.76 -16.24
N ASP A 52 35.82 8.96 -15.70
CA ASP A 52 35.37 9.15 -14.32
C ASP A 52 33.98 8.55 -14.06
N GLU A 53 33.06 8.56 -15.02
CA GLU A 53 31.71 7.98 -14.83
C GLU A 53 31.70 6.45 -14.82
N GLU A 54 32.44 5.81 -15.73
CA GLU A 54 32.60 4.35 -15.73
C GLU A 54 33.41 3.89 -14.52
N LEU A 55 34.47 4.60 -14.16
CA LEU A 55 35.28 4.33 -12.98
C LEU A 55 34.45 4.49 -11.70
N MET A 56 33.58 5.50 -11.60
CA MET A 56 32.63 5.66 -10.48
C MET A 56 31.62 4.49 -10.39
N LEU A 57 31.11 4.03 -11.54
CA LEU A 57 30.15 2.93 -11.61
C LEU A 57 30.79 1.60 -11.23
N GLN A 58 32.00 1.34 -11.72
CA GLN A 58 32.84 0.21 -11.31
C GLN A 58 33.20 0.30 -9.83
N THR A 59 33.57 1.49 -9.33
CA THR A 59 33.87 1.72 -7.90
C THR A 59 32.68 1.38 -7.00
N HIS A 60 31.45 1.72 -7.40
CA HIS A 60 30.26 1.35 -6.62
C HIS A 60 30.00 -0.17 -6.63
N GLN A 61 30.17 -0.84 -7.77
CA GLN A 61 30.02 -2.30 -7.86
C GLN A 61 31.10 -3.03 -7.06
N VAL A 62 32.36 -2.58 -7.17
CA VAL A 62 33.50 -3.11 -6.42
C VAL A 62 33.31 -2.92 -4.93
N LYS A 63 32.87 -1.74 -4.47
CA LYS A 63 32.58 -1.49 -3.04
C LYS A 63 31.44 -2.37 -2.52
N TYR A 64 30.39 -2.57 -3.32
CA TYR A 64 29.30 -3.48 -2.96
C TYR A 64 29.78 -4.94 -2.80
N ILE A 65 30.63 -5.41 -3.72
CA ILE A 65 31.21 -6.76 -3.66
C ILE A 65 32.18 -6.88 -2.47
N GLN A 66 33.00 -5.86 -2.21
CA GLN A 66 33.87 -5.81 -1.02
C GLN A 66 33.07 -5.94 0.28
N LEU A 67 31.90 -5.31 0.38
CA LEU A 67 30.99 -5.47 1.53
C LEU A 67 30.41 -6.87 1.64
N LEU A 68 30.11 -7.50 0.51
CA LEU A 68 29.51 -8.82 0.47
C LEU A 68 30.52 -9.93 0.79
N LEU A 69 31.79 -9.74 0.38
CA LEU A 69 32.93 -10.60 0.70
C LEU A 69 33.47 -10.39 2.12
N ARG A 70 33.23 -9.21 2.71
CA ARG A 70 33.53 -8.94 4.12
C ARG A 70 32.49 -9.65 4.99
N SER A 71 32.65 -10.97 5.10
CA SER A 71 31.84 -11.82 5.97
C SER A 71 31.88 -11.28 7.40
N HIS A 72 30.71 -10.84 7.87
CA HIS A 72 30.44 -10.16 9.14
C HIS A 72 31.29 -8.90 9.45
N PRO A 73 30.67 -7.71 9.65
CA PRO A 73 31.34 -6.71 10.44
C PRO A 73 31.60 -7.32 11.82
N HIS A 74 32.86 -7.23 12.28
CA HIS A 74 33.24 -7.58 13.64
C HIS A 74 32.20 -7.00 14.62
N PRO A 75 31.71 -7.77 15.61
CA PRO A 75 30.73 -7.29 16.58
C PRO A 75 31.15 -6.00 17.32
N GLU A 76 32.43 -5.63 17.29
CA GLU A 76 32.94 -4.34 17.78
C GLU A 76 32.55 -3.14 16.91
N GLN A 77 32.47 -3.27 15.58
CA GLN A 77 32.13 -2.14 14.70
C GLN A 77 30.61 -1.87 14.67
N ASP A 78 29.81 -2.91 14.92
CA ASP A 78 28.38 -2.80 15.21
C ASP A 78 28.14 -2.16 16.59
N ARG A 79 29.02 -2.35 17.58
CA ARG A 79 28.93 -1.67 18.89
C ARG A 79 29.30 -0.19 18.79
N VAL A 80 30.30 0.18 18.00
CA VAL A 80 30.70 1.58 17.79
C VAL A 80 29.68 2.35 16.93
N SER A 81 29.08 1.72 15.92
CA SER A 81 28.01 2.33 15.11
C SER A 81 26.64 2.35 15.80
N LYS A 82 26.33 1.38 16.68
CA LYS A 82 25.17 1.44 17.61
C LYS A 82 25.38 2.44 18.76
N GLY A 83 26.62 2.79 19.07
CA GLY A 83 26.98 3.84 20.06
C GLY A 83 26.75 5.26 19.55
N ARG A 84 26.65 5.47 18.23
CA ARG A 84 26.11 6.71 17.67
C ARG A 84 24.61 6.71 17.90
N VAL A 85 24.09 7.69 18.65
CA VAL A 85 22.65 7.92 18.79
C VAL A 85 22.09 8.24 17.41
N ARG A 86 21.72 7.20 16.64
CA ARG A 86 21.02 7.37 15.36
C ARG A 86 19.81 8.26 15.63
N SER A 87 19.67 9.30 14.83
CA SER A 87 18.50 10.19 14.90
C SER A 87 17.23 9.34 14.82
N TRP A 88 16.15 9.76 15.50
CA TRP A 88 14.85 9.10 15.42
C TRP A 88 14.44 8.83 13.97
N PHE A 89 14.78 9.76 13.07
CA PHE A 89 14.54 9.64 11.63
C PHE A 89 15.32 8.50 10.97
N GLU A 90 16.60 8.31 11.31
CA GLU A 90 17.43 7.24 10.74
C GLU A 90 17.01 5.84 11.24
N ARG A 91 16.47 5.76 12.45
CA ARG A 91 15.97 4.50 13.03
C ARG A 91 14.61 4.12 12.45
N ASN A 92 13.72 5.10 12.24
CA ASN A 92 12.31 4.84 11.99
C ASN A 92 11.87 5.10 10.54
N VAL A 93 12.54 5.99 9.81
CA VAL A 93 12.08 6.46 8.49
C VAL A 93 13.01 6.01 7.37
N TYR A 94 14.32 6.24 7.48
CA TYR A 94 15.25 5.90 6.41
C TYR A 94 16.68 5.61 6.89
N GLU A 95 17.14 4.37 6.74
CA GLU A 95 18.53 3.99 7.01
C GLU A 95 19.38 4.27 5.77
N TRP A 96 20.25 5.28 5.77
CA TRP A 96 21.12 5.60 4.63
C TRP A 96 22.05 4.42 4.26
N ASP A 97 21.94 3.91 3.02
CA ASP A 97 23.03 3.13 2.40
C ASP A 97 23.78 4.02 1.44
N PRO A 98 25.10 4.15 1.60
CA PRO A 98 25.93 4.67 0.52
C PRO A 98 26.11 3.69 -0.64
N TYR A 99 25.78 2.39 -0.48
CA TYR A 99 26.06 1.32 -1.45
C TYR A 99 24.83 0.78 -2.19
N PHE A 100 23.67 1.40 -1.99
CA PHE A 100 22.41 0.99 -2.63
C PHE A 100 21.94 2.08 -3.58
N LYS A 101 21.94 1.78 -4.88
CA LYS A 101 21.43 2.68 -5.92
C LYS A 101 20.02 2.25 -6.35
N TYR A 102 19.06 3.17 -6.27
CA TYR A 102 17.72 2.93 -6.80
C TYR A 102 17.74 2.92 -8.34
N PRO A 103 16.91 2.06 -8.98
CA PRO A 103 16.78 2.08 -10.44
C PRO A 103 16.11 3.38 -10.91
N ASN A 104 16.58 3.93 -12.03
CA ASN A 104 16.02 5.16 -12.62
C ASN A 104 14.51 5.07 -12.81
N ARG A 105 14.00 3.88 -13.18
CA ARG A 105 12.57 3.64 -13.34
C ARG A 105 11.77 3.80 -12.05
N MET A 106 12.28 3.32 -10.91
CA MET A 106 11.59 3.44 -9.62
C MET A 106 11.58 4.89 -9.13
N ILE A 107 12.71 5.61 -9.31
CA ILE A 107 12.79 7.04 -8.99
C ILE A 107 11.82 7.83 -9.89
N GLY A 108 11.84 7.55 -11.19
CA GLY A 108 10.94 8.19 -12.15
C GLY A 108 9.47 7.96 -11.82
N THR A 109 9.09 6.73 -11.43
CA THR A 109 7.71 6.47 -10.98
C THR A 109 7.34 7.26 -9.74
N SER A 110 8.23 7.37 -8.75
CA SER A 110 7.94 8.14 -7.53
C SER A 110 7.80 9.64 -7.80
N ILE A 111 8.64 10.20 -8.68
CA ILE A 111 8.53 11.61 -9.10
C ILE A 111 7.19 11.84 -9.82
N ILE A 112 6.81 10.96 -10.74
CA ILE A 112 5.53 11.06 -11.44
C ILE A 112 4.35 10.87 -10.47
N CYS A 113 4.46 9.99 -9.47
CA CYS A 113 3.48 9.90 -8.39
C CYS A 113 3.33 11.22 -7.65
N PHE A 114 4.41 11.93 -7.31
CA PHE A 114 4.32 13.24 -6.65
C PHE A 114 3.69 14.32 -7.55
N ILE A 115 4.04 14.35 -8.83
CA ILE A 115 3.41 15.26 -9.80
C ILE A 115 1.91 14.94 -9.95
N GLY A 116 1.56 13.66 -10.02
CA GLY A 116 0.18 13.19 -10.09
C GLY A 116 -0.62 13.52 -8.83
N LEU A 117 -0.02 13.33 -7.64
CA LEU A 117 -0.59 13.71 -6.36
C LEU A 117 -0.83 15.22 -6.28
N TYR A 118 0.11 16.04 -6.76
CA TYR A 118 -0.09 17.48 -6.84
C TYR A 118 -1.24 17.85 -7.79
N ALA A 119 -1.31 17.22 -8.96
CA ALA A 119 -2.36 17.50 -9.94
C ALA A 119 -3.75 17.13 -9.38
N ILE A 120 -3.88 15.99 -8.71
CA ILE A 120 -5.16 15.54 -8.14
C ILE A 120 -5.58 16.38 -6.93
N THR A 121 -4.65 16.80 -6.06
CA THR A 121 -4.99 17.67 -4.92
C THR A 121 -5.43 19.07 -5.36
N VAL A 122 -4.78 19.64 -6.38
CA VAL A 122 -5.19 20.93 -6.96
C VAL A 122 -6.57 20.79 -7.64
N ALA A 123 -6.80 19.70 -8.37
CA ALA A 123 -8.09 19.43 -9.00
C ALA A 123 -9.19 19.25 -7.95
N ASP A 124 -8.92 18.50 -6.88
CA ASP A 124 -9.82 18.29 -5.75
C ASP A 124 -10.20 19.61 -5.06
N TYR A 125 -9.21 20.46 -4.74
CA TYR A 125 -9.46 21.79 -4.18
C TYR A 125 -10.33 22.66 -5.13
N SER A 126 -10.05 22.62 -6.43
CA SER A 126 -10.82 23.37 -7.44
C SER A 126 -12.27 22.89 -7.53
N LEU A 127 -12.48 21.58 -7.50
CA LEU A 127 -13.80 20.96 -7.59
C LEU A 127 -14.61 21.25 -6.33
N CYS A 128 -13.97 21.18 -5.17
CA CYS A 128 -14.55 21.53 -3.88
C CYS A 128 -15.05 22.97 -3.89
N ASP A 129 -14.20 23.94 -4.24
CA ASP A 129 -14.57 25.36 -4.26
C ASP A 129 -15.75 25.63 -5.19
N TYR A 130 -15.70 25.09 -6.42
CA TYR A 130 -16.81 25.20 -7.37
C TYR A 130 -18.11 24.58 -6.85
N THR A 131 -18.04 23.39 -6.23
CA THR A 131 -19.20 22.66 -5.74
C THR A 131 -19.84 23.38 -4.54
N PHE A 132 -19.05 23.83 -3.57
CA PHE A 132 -19.57 24.56 -2.41
C PHE A 132 -20.09 25.95 -2.79
N ASN A 133 -19.45 26.67 -3.72
CA ASN A 133 -19.99 27.95 -4.21
C ASN A 133 -21.35 27.77 -4.90
N LYS A 134 -21.54 26.69 -5.67
CA LYS A 134 -22.84 26.33 -6.24
C LYS A 134 -23.86 25.94 -5.18
N LEU A 135 -23.43 25.21 -4.15
CA LEU A 135 -24.29 24.85 -3.01
C LEU A 135 -24.75 26.11 -2.26
N ASP A 136 -23.86 27.07 -2.01
CA ASP A 136 -24.18 28.33 -1.34
C ASP A 136 -25.18 29.15 -2.16
N HIS A 137 -25.00 29.25 -3.49
CA HIS A 137 -26.00 29.88 -4.36
C HIS A 137 -27.38 29.20 -4.32
N LEU A 138 -27.40 27.86 -4.22
CA LEU A 138 -28.64 27.10 -4.09
C LEU A 138 -29.30 27.35 -2.72
N VAL A 139 -28.51 27.41 -1.64
CA VAL A 139 -28.99 27.76 -0.30
C VAL A 139 -29.56 29.18 -0.27
N ASP A 140 -28.90 30.15 -0.91
CA ASP A 140 -29.38 31.53 -1.00
C ASP A 140 -30.69 31.61 -1.81
N SER A 141 -30.79 30.85 -2.92
CA SER A 141 -32.03 30.78 -3.71
C SER A 141 -33.19 30.19 -2.91
N LEU A 142 -32.92 29.13 -2.12
CA LEU A 142 -33.89 28.55 -1.20
C LEU A 142 -34.30 29.54 -0.09
N SER A 143 -33.36 30.35 0.40
CA SER A 143 -33.65 31.36 1.41
C SER A 143 -34.59 32.46 0.90
N LEU A 144 -34.42 32.88 -0.36
CA LEU A 144 -35.31 33.84 -1.02
C LEU A 144 -36.72 33.27 -1.21
N LEU A 145 -36.82 32.00 -1.62
CA LEU A 145 -38.10 31.30 -1.74
C LEU A 145 -38.79 31.16 -0.37
N ALA A 146 -38.04 30.78 0.67
CA ALA A 146 -38.55 30.68 2.02
C ALA A 146 -39.09 32.03 2.54
N ALA A 147 -38.41 33.13 2.25
CA ALA A 147 -38.84 34.48 2.62
C ALA A 147 -40.08 34.96 1.83
N SER A 148 -40.24 34.49 0.58
CA SER A 148 -41.42 34.82 -0.23
C SER A 148 -42.71 34.09 0.21
N CYS A 149 -42.56 32.95 0.90
CA CYS A 149 -43.69 32.18 1.42
C CYS A 149 -44.05 32.68 2.84
N ASN A 150 -45.14 33.42 2.96
CA ASN A 150 -45.58 34.05 4.22
C ASN A 150 -46.25 33.10 5.24
N THR A 151 -46.26 31.78 4.96
CA THR A 151 -46.83 30.77 5.86
C THR A 151 -45.84 30.44 6.99
N THR A 152 -46.26 30.64 8.23
CA THR A 152 -45.45 30.55 9.47
C THR A 152 -44.88 29.17 9.82
N GLN A 153 -45.04 28.17 8.95
CA GLN A 153 -44.60 26.78 9.17
C GLN A 153 -44.06 26.15 7.88
N ASN A 154 -43.18 26.87 7.19
CA ASN A 154 -42.52 26.34 6.01
C ASN A 154 -41.32 25.49 6.41
N LEU A 155 -41.38 24.20 6.12
CA LEU A 155 -40.27 23.25 6.25
C LEU A 155 -38.95 23.76 5.63
N LEU A 156 -39.06 24.61 4.60
CA LEU A 156 -37.94 25.31 3.98
C LEU A 156 -37.23 26.31 4.92
N ALA A 157 -37.97 27.06 5.73
CA ALA A 157 -37.39 28.04 6.66
C ALA A 157 -36.56 27.35 7.76
N ASP A 158 -36.93 26.15 8.18
CA ASP A 158 -36.19 25.34 9.15
C ASP A 158 -34.97 24.63 8.51
N LEU A 159 -35.06 24.25 7.23
CA LEU A 159 -33.97 23.56 6.52
C LEU A 159 -32.84 24.49 6.08
N VAL A 160 -33.14 25.73 5.68
CA VAL A 160 -32.14 26.71 5.21
C VAL A 160 -30.98 26.93 6.20
N PRO A 161 -31.21 27.21 7.51
CA PRO A 161 -30.11 27.40 8.46
C PRO A 161 -29.30 26.12 8.67
N GLN A 162 -29.95 24.94 8.66
CA GLN A 162 -29.26 23.65 8.79
C GLN A 162 -28.36 23.36 7.58
N LEU A 163 -28.83 23.63 6.36
CA LEU A 163 -28.06 23.47 5.13
C LEU A 163 -26.88 24.45 5.07
N ARG A 164 -27.08 25.69 5.53
CA ARG A 164 -26.00 26.69 5.60
C ARG A 164 -24.91 26.26 6.58
N GLN A 165 -25.32 25.76 7.75
CA GLN A 165 -24.39 25.22 8.74
C GLN A 165 -23.64 24.00 8.20
N PHE A 166 -24.34 23.10 7.50
CA PHE A 166 -23.72 21.94 6.84
C PHE A 166 -22.71 22.35 5.77
N SER A 167 -23.04 23.30 4.89
CA SER A 167 -22.13 23.79 3.84
C SER A 167 -20.81 24.29 4.44
N LEU A 168 -20.89 25.14 5.48
CA LEU A 168 -19.72 25.70 6.15
C LEU A 168 -18.85 24.62 6.80
N VAL A 169 -19.47 23.75 7.61
CA VAL A 169 -18.76 22.69 8.33
C VAL A 169 -18.15 21.68 7.35
N ALA A 170 -18.87 21.30 6.30
CA ALA A 170 -18.38 20.39 5.28
C ALA A 170 -17.20 20.98 4.50
N ARG A 171 -17.22 22.28 4.18
CA ARG A 171 -16.10 22.96 3.51
C ARG A 171 -14.83 22.94 4.35
N ASP A 172 -14.93 23.29 5.63
CA ASP A 172 -13.77 23.32 6.54
C ASP A 172 -13.17 21.92 6.73
N ILE A 173 -14.03 20.91 6.90
CA ILE A 173 -13.59 19.51 7.05
C ILE A 173 -12.96 19.01 5.75
N TRP A 174 -13.54 19.30 4.59
CA TRP A 174 -12.99 18.89 3.31
C TRP A 174 -11.57 19.43 3.12
N LEU A 175 -11.33 20.70 3.45
CA LEU A 175 -10.00 21.30 3.40
C LEU A 175 -9.02 20.64 4.37
N ALA A 176 -9.44 20.41 5.61
CA ALA A 176 -8.62 19.72 6.60
C ALA A 176 -8.24 18.30 6.13
N THR A 177 -9.19 17.54 5.60
CA THR A 177 -8.96 16.17 5.15
C THR A 177 -8.14 16.10 3.87
N THR A 178 -8.24 17.08 2.96
CA THR A 178 -7.33 17.20 1.80
C THR A 178 -5.86 17.29 2.26
N ILE A 179 -5.58 18.08 3.32
CA ILE A 179 -4.23 18.20 3.88
C ILE A 179 -3.77 16.86 4.51
N PHE A 180 -4.61 16.22 5.33
CA PHE A 180 -4.25 14.94 5.94
C PHE A 180 -4.09 13.80 4.92
N ALA A 181 -4.96 13.73 3.92
CA ALA A 181 -4.90 12.73 2.87
C ALA A 181 -3.67 12.90 1.97
N SER A 182 -3.31 14.15 1.64
CA SER A 182 -2.09 14.44 0.87
C SER A 182 -0.83 14.07 1.65
N LEU A 183 -0.75 14.40 2.95
CA LEU A 183 0.36 14.00 3.82
C LEU A 183 0.47 12.47 3.91
N THR A 184 -0.66 11.79 4.09
CA THR A 184 -0.72 10.32 4.13
C THR A 184 -0.23 9.71 2.82
N SER A 185 -0.63 10.25 1.68
CA SER A 185 -0.20 9.78 0.36
C SER A 185 1.29 10.00 0.08
N VAL A 186 1.84 11.12 0.54
CA VAL A 186 3.29 11.42 0.47
C VAL A 186 4.08 10.45 1.33
N THR A 187 3.66 10.24 2.59
CA THR A 187 4.33 9.28 3.49
C THR A 187 4.30 7.85 2.94
N TYR A 188 3.20 7.44 2.30
CA TYR A 188 3.14 6.14 1.61
C TYR A 188 4.08 6.03 0.43
N THR A 189 4.22 7.09 -0.37
CA THR A 189 5.15 7.09 -1.51
C THR A 189 6.59 6.85 -1.03
N PHE A 190 7.01 7.51 0.06
CA PHE A 190 8.31 7.24 0.69
C PHE A 190 8.40 5.83 1.29
N HIS A 191 7.34 5.38 1.97
CA HIS A 191 7.30 4.06 2.57
C HIS A 191 7.42 2.93 1.52
N VAL A 192 6.84 3.10 0.33
CA VAL A 192 7.00 2.17 -0.80
C VAL A 192 8.46 2.08 -1.24
N LEU A 193 9.20 3.20 -1.29
CA LEU A 193 10.63 3.20 -1.62
C LEU A 193 11.49 2.50 -0.57
N VAL A 194 11.15 2.65 0.72
CA VAL A 194 11.83 1.95 1.82
C VAL A 194 11.56 0.45 1.72
N CYS A 195 10.31 0.07 1.51
CA CYS A 195 9.92 -1.34 1.39
C CYS A 195 10.49 -1.99 0.14
N TYR A 196 10.57 -1.25 -0.97
CA TYR A 196 11.28 -1.68 -2.17
C TYR A 196 12.72 -2.09 -1.86
N ARG A 197 13.48 -1.21 -1.20
CA ARG A 197 14.88 -1.48 -0.81
C ARG A 197 15.01 -2.66 0.15
N LYS A 198 14.17 -2.73 1.18
CA LYS A 198 14.19 -3.83 2.15
C LYS A 198 13.92 -5.19 1.49
N HIS A 199 12.94 -5.25 0.59
CA HIS A 199 12.64 -6.48 -0.14
C HIS A 199 13.74 -6.81 -1.15
N LEU A 200 14.36 -5.81 -1.78
CA LEU A 200 15.45 -6.02 -2.73
C LEU A 200 16.69 -6.60 -2.04
N LYS A 201 17.06 -6.09 -0.86
CA LYS A 201 18.17 -6.64 -0.05
C LYS A 201 17.91 -8.09 0.39
N ARG A 202 16.71 -8.40 0.88
CA ARG A 202 16.34 -9.77 1.28
C ARG A 202 16.40 -10.74 0.11
N LEU A 203 15.99 -10.27 -1.06
CA LEU A 203 16.05 -11.03 -2.29
C LEU A 203 17.50 -11.29 -2.74
N TRP A 204 18.39 -10.30 -2.62
CA TRP A 204 19.83 -10.50 -2.86
C TRP A 204 20.44 -11.55 -1.93
N ALA A 205 19.97 -11.61 -0.68
CA ALA A 205 20.36 -12.63 0.29
C ALA A 205 19.74 -14.01 0.02
N GLY A 206 18.97 -14.19 -1.06
CA GLY A 206 18.34 -15.48 -1.40
C GLY A 206 17.17 -15.89 -0.49
N GLN A 207 16.76 -15.05 0.46
CA GLN A 207 15.67 -15.35 1.39
C GLN A 207 14.32 -15.22 0.68
N LYS A 208 13.70 -16.35 0.33
CA LYS A 208 12.42 -16.36 -0.41
C LYS A 208 11.17 -16.46 0.47
N ASN A 209 11.31 -16.62 1.78
CA ASN A 209 10.21 -16.86 2.73
C ASN A 209 9.15 -15.75 2.80
N PHE A 210 9.46 -14.55 2.26
CA PHE A 210 8.48 -13.45 2.17
C PHE A 210 7.50 -13.61 1.00
N MET A 211 7.71 -14.60 0.13
CA MET A 211 6.94 -14.80 -1.08
C MET A 211 6.09 -16.07 -0.96
N PRO A 212 4.86 -16.02 -1.46
CA PRO A 212 4.03 -17.22 -1.52
C PRO A 212 4.64 -18.27 -2.46
N GLU A 213 4.56 -19.54 -2.07
CA GLU A 213 5.29 -20.64 -2.73
C GLU A 213 4.95 -20.82 -4.21
N LYS A 214 3.71 -20.49 -4.60
CA LYS A 214 3.26 -20.49 -6.00
C LYS A 214 4.11 -19.57 -6.89
N PHE A 215 4.78 -18.57 -6.32
CA PHE A 215 5.58 -17.58 -7.07
C PHE A 215 7.01 -18.00 -7.40
N HIS A 216 7.45 -19.17 -6.96
CA HIS A 216 8.82 -19.63 -7.22
C HIS A 216 9.07 -20.05 -8.67
N ASN A 217 8.05 -20.56 -9.39
CA ASN A 217 8.19 -21.09 -10.76
C ASN A 217 7.21 -20.40 -11.74
N HIS A 218 7.64 -19.39 -12.50
CA HIS A 218 6.78 -18.63 -13.43
C HIS A 218 7.31 -18.62 -14.87
N SER A 219 6.51 -18.16 -15.86
CA SER A 219 6.94 -17.94 -17.26
C SER A 219 7.61 -16.58 -17.45
N SER A 220 8.82 -16.52 -18.02
CA SER A 220 9.65 -15.30 -18.13
C SER A 220 8.93 -14.11 -18.77
N ALA A 221 8.12 -14.36 -19.80
CA ALA A 221 7.36 -13.33 -20.53
C ALA A 221 6.36 -12.58 -19.64
N VAL A 222 5.62 -13.30 -18.79
CA VAL A 222 4.61 -12.73 -17.89
C VAL A 222 5.25 -11.77 -16.88
N SER A 223 6.47 -12.04 -16.44
CA SER A 223 7.16 -11.15 -15.51
C SER A 223 7.76 -9.92 -16.16
N VAL A 224 8.24 -10.02 -17.39
CA VAL A 224 8.68 -8.84 -18.15
C VAL A 224 7.48 -7.92 -18.44
N ALA A 225 6.34 -8.50 -18.83
CA ALA A 225 5.10 -7.73 -19.00
C ALA A 225 4.57 -7.12 -17.68
N ALA A 226 4.70 -7.83 -16.56
CA ALA A 226 4.38 -7.28 -15.24
C ALA A 226 5.28 -6.09 -14.87
N ILE A 227 6.57 -6.17 -15.22
CA ILE A 227 7.52 -5.08 -15.04
C ILE A 227 7.03 -3.86 -15.79
N THR A 228 6.80 -3.92 -17.11
CA THR A 228 6.41 -2.74 -17.92
C THR A 228 5.13 -2.06 -17.41
N ARG A 229 4.17 -2.83 -16.89
CA ARG A 229 2.90 -2.32 -16.36
C ARG A 229 3.00 -1.68 -14.97
N TYR A 230 3.98 -2.08 -14.15
CA TYR A 230 4.11 -1.63 -12.75
C TYR A 230 4.12 -0.11 -12.58
N SER A 231 4.82 0.61 -13.46
CA SER A 231 4.96 2.07 -13.35
C SER A 231 3.63 2.79 -13.47
N GLY A 232 2.84 2.45 -14.49
CA GLY A 232 1.52 3.06 -14.69
C GLY A 232 0.54 2.67 -13.59
N TRP A 233 0.61 1.42 -13.14
CA TRP A 233 -0.21 0.92 -12.06
C TRP A 233 0.08 1.64 -10.75
N GLN A 234 1.34 1.71 -10.33
CA GLN A 234 1.76 2.43 -9.13
C GLN A 234 1.20 3.87 -9.09
N ILE A 235 1.24 4.58 -10.22
CA ILE A 235 0.68 5.93 -10.32
C ILE A 235 -0.84 5.91 -10.15
N ALA A 236 -1.54 5.03 -10.86
CA ALA A 236 -2.99 4.92 -10.80
C ALA A 236 -3.52 4.57 -9.40
N TYR A 237 -2.93 3.58 -8.71
CA TYR A 237 -3.33 3.23 -7.33
C TYR A 237 -3.00 4.32 -6.33
N THR A 238 -1.93 5.11 -6.56
CA THR A 238 -1.63 6.26 -5.70
C THR A 238 -2.72 7.33 -5.86
N MET A 239 -3.21 7.57 -7.08
CA MET A 239 -4.31 8.51 -7.34
C MET A 239 -5.65 8.02 -6.78
N TRP A 240 -6.03 6.78 -7.05
CA TRP A 240 -7.26 6.18 -6.51
C TRP A 240 -7.22 6.06 -4.98
N GLY A 241 -6.06 5.67 -4.45
CA GLY A 241 -5.82 5.60 -3.01
C GLY A 241 -6.02 6.94 -2.32
N TYR A 242 -5.51 8.03 -2.92
CA TYR A 242 -5.76 9.40 -2.44
C TYR A 242 -7.27 9.69 -2.36
N LEU A 243 -8.03 9.46 -3.44
CA LEU A 243 -9.47 9.74 -3.49
C LEU A 243 -10.25 8.96 -2.43
N ILE A 244 -9.97 7.66 -2.30
CA ILE A 244 -10.66 6.78 -1.35
C ILE A 244 -10.34 7.19 0.08
N ILE A 245 -9.06 7.39 0.41
CA ILE A 245 -8.63 7.80 1.75
C ILE A 245 -9.21 9.16 2.11
N HIS A 246 -9.18 10.11 1.18
CA HIS A 246 -9.72 11.45 1.38
C HIS A 246 -11.23 11.44 1.65
N PHE A 247 -12.00 10.70 0.85
CA PHE A 247 -13.45 10.56 1.04
C PHE A 247 -13.79 9.91 2.38
N VAL A 248 -13.07 8.85 2.77
CA VAL A 248 -13.28 8.17 4.05
C VAL A 248 -12.91 9.07 5.24
N GLN A 249 -11.80 9.80 5.14
CA GLN A 249 -11.41 10.80 6.15
C GLN A 249 -12.43 11.93 6.24
N PHE A 250 -13.02 12.36 5.11
CA PHE A 250 -14.08 13.36 5.08
C PHE A 250 -15.34 12.88 5.82
N LEU A 251 -15.82 11.66 5.54
CA LEU A 251 -16.97 11.09 6.25
C LEU A 251 -16.71 10.95 7.75
N LEU A 252 -15.51 10.49 8.14
CA LEU A 252 -15.11 10.40 9.54
C LEU A 252 -15.02 11.79 10.19
N GLY A 253 -14.47 12.77 9.47
CA GLY A 253 -14.41 14.17 9.91
C GLY A 253 -15.79 14.76 10.15
N LEU A 254 -16.75 14.49 9.26
CA LEU A 254 -18.14 14.92 9.39
C LEU A 254 -18.81 14.29 10.62
N LEU A 255 -18.61 12.98 10.81
CA LEU A 255 -19.13 12.25 11.98
C LEU A 255 -18.58 12.84 13.28
N LEU A 256 -17.28 13.14 13.34
CA LEU A 256 -16.66 13.77 14.51
C LEU A 256 -17.13 15.21 14.73
N ALA A 257 -17.30 15.98 13.66
CA ALA A 257 -17.75 17.36 13.75
C ALA A 257 -19.18 17.45 14.30
N TYR A 258 -20.10 16.66 13.79
CA TYR A 258 -21.49 16.64 14.26
C TYR A 258 -21.67 15.89 15.58
N GLY A 259 -20.91 14.81 15.81
CA GLY A 259 -21.02 14.00 17.02
C GLY A 259 -20.35 14.62 18.24
N LEU A 260 -19.22 15.33 18.07
CA LEU A 260 -18.41 15.85 19.16
C LEU A 260 -18.27 17.37 19.12
N VAL A 261 -17.81 17.95 18.01
CA VAL A 261 -17.41 19.36 17.95
C VAL A 261 -18.62 20.30 18.10
N LEU A 262 -19.70 20.04 17.35
CA LEU A 262 -20.86 20.92 17.32
C LEU A 262 -21.63 20.95 18.65
N PRO A 263 -21.91 19.81 19.33
CA PRO A 263 -22.53 19.83 20.64
C PRO A 263 -21.68 20.52 21.72
N ILE A 264 -20.35 20.44 21.62
CA ILE A 264 -19.42 21.14 22.52
C ILE A 264 -19.56 22.66 22.32
N LEU A 265 -19.57 23.13 21.07
CA LEU A 265 -19.72 24.54 20.75
C LEU A 265 -21.08 25.10 21.17
N GLN A 266 -22.13 24.28 21.12
CA GLN A 266 -23.49 24.63 21.58
C GLN A 266 -23.67 24.55 23.12
N GLY A 267 -22.61 24.31 23.88
CA GLY A 267 -22.68 24.23 25.35
C GLY A 267 -23.29 22.92 25.89
N LYS A 268 -23.62 21.95 25.03
CA LYS A 268 -24.10 20.60 25.41
C LYS A 268 -22.97 19.59 25.59
N GLY A 269 -21.73 20.06 25.75
CA GLY A 269 -20.55 19.21 25.91
C GLY A 269 -20.64 18.24 27.09
N LEU A 270 -21.28 18.64 28.20
CA LEU A 270 -21.47 17.76 29.37
C LEU A 270 -22.36 16.54 29.05
N ALA A 271 -23.40 16.72 28.22
CA ALA A 271 -24.26 15.62 27.79
C ALA A 271 -23.50 14.64 26.90
N VAL A 272 -22.67 15.14 25.97
CA VAL A 272 -21.80 14.28 25.14
C VAL A 272 -20.77 13.56 25.98
N LEU A 273 -20.15 14.24 26.95
CA LEU A 273 -19.19 13.63 27.86
C LEU A 273 -19.84 12.57 28.75
N SER A 274 -21.06 12.81 29.24
CA SER A 274 -21.83 11.84 30.00
C SER A 274 -22.14 10.59 29.16
N ASN A 275 -22.61 10.77 27.92
CA ASN A 275 -22.91 9.66 27.01
C ASN A 275 -21.64 8.87 26.66
N LEU A 276 -20.53 9.55 26.36
CA LEU A 276 -19.24 8.92 26.09
C LEU A 276 -18.71 8.20 27.33
N GLY A 277 -18.84 8.81 28.51
CA GLY A 277 -18.47 8.25 29.79
C GLY A 277 -19.23 6.96 30.10
N MET A 278 -20.54 6.92 29.80
CA MET A 278 -21.35 5.70 29.92
C MET A 278 -20.85 4.60 28.97
N ILE A 279 -20.54 4.91 27.71
CA ILE A 279 -20.00 3.93 26.75
C ILE A 279 -18.65 3.38 27.24
N ILE A 280 -17.75 4.26 27.69
CA ILE A 280 -16.43 3.88 28.21
C ILE A 280 -16.58 3.03 29.47
N LEU A 281 -17.47 3.40 30.39
CA LEU A 281 -17.73 2.64 31.61
C LEU A 281 -18.28 1.25 31.31
N THR A 282 -19.31 1.13 30.46
CA THR A 282 -19.87 -0.16 30.05
C THR A 282 -18.81 -1.03 29.38
N THR A 283 -18.02 -0.47 28.47
CA THR A 283 -16.92 -1.20 27.81
C THR A 283 -15.85 -1.62 28.82
N GLY A 284 -15.51 -0.75 29.77
CA GLY A 284 -14.56 -1.00 30.85
C GLY A 284 -15.00 -2.13 31.78
N VAL A 285 -16.28 -2.20 32.13
CA VAL A 285 -16.86 -3.31 32.92
C VAL A 285 -16.72 -4.63 32.17
N VAL A 286 -17.04 -4.65 30.87
CA VAL A 286 -16.89 -5.85 30.02
C VAL A 286 -15.42 -6.29 29.94
N ILE A 287 -14.49 -5.37 29.66
CA ILE A 287 -13.05 -5.70 29.65
C ILE A 287 -12.57 -6.15 31.04
N GLY A 288 -13.06 -5.52 32.11
CA GLY A 288 -12.75 -5.89 33.49
C GLY A 288 -13.17 -7.32 33.83
N LEU A 289 -14.36 -7.74 33.37
CA LEU A 289 -14.82 -9.13 33.50
C LEU A 289 -13.92 -10.10 32.74
N LEU A 290 -13.44 -9.75 31.55
CA LEU A 290 -12.47 -10.56 30.80
C LEU A 290 -11.14 -10.69 31.56
N ILE A 291 -10.64 -9.60 32.15
CA ILE A 291 -9.41 -9.64 32.96
C ILE A 291 -9.63 -10.51 34.20
N LEU A 292 -10.77 -10.37 34.89
CA LEU A 292 -11.13 -11.19 36.05
C LEU A 292 -11.18 -12.68 35.68
N GLN A 293 -11.75 -13.04 34.53
CA GLN A 293 -11.76 -14.42 34.04
C GLN A 293 -10.34 -14.97 33.86
N ILE A 294 -9.45 -14.19 33.23
CA ILE A 294 -8.05 -14.58 33.02
C ILE A 294 -7.34 -14.78 34.37
N LEU A 295 -7.57 -13.88 35.34
CA LEU A 295 -6.99 -13.97 36.68
C LEU A 295 -7.49 -15.23 37.43
N LEU A 296 -8.80 -15.51 37.40
CA LEU A 296 -9.36 -16.71 38.02
C LEU A 296 -8.79 -17.99 37.40
N VAL A 297 -8.59 -18.01 36.07
CA VAL A 297 -7.92 -19.14 35.39
C VAL A 297 -6.48 -19.30 35.87
N GLN A 298 -5.70 -18.22 35.93
CA GLN A 298 -4.30 -18.28 36.35
C GLN A 298 -4.10 -18.67 37.82
N VAL A 299 -4.99 -18.23 38.70
CA VAL A 299 -4.90 -18.45 40.14
C VAL A 299 -5.50 -19.79 40.56
N PHE A 300 -6.72 -20.13 40.10
CA PHE A 300 -7.47 -21.28 40.60
C PHE A 300 -7.44 -22.52 39.70
N PHE A 301 -7.39 -22.35 38.37
CA PHE A 301 -7.58 -23.46 37.44
C PHE A 301 -6.27 -24.02 36.88
N LEU A 302 -5.27 -23.16 36.65
CA LEU A 302 -3.97 -23.55 36.09
C LEU A 302 -3.07 -24.20 37.14
N GLN A 303 -2.40 -25.28 36.76
CA GLN A 303 -1.42 -25.97 37.59
C GLN A 303 -0.23 -25.04 37.87
N ASP A 304 0.29 -25.12 39.10
CA ASP A 304 1.48 -24.36 39.47
C ASP A 304 2.71 -24.82 38.68
N LYS A 305 3.72 -23.95 38.66
CA LYS A 305 4.93 -24.18 37.87
C LYS A 305 5.59 -25.49 38.30
N ILE A 306 5.79 -26.40 37.33
CA ILE A 306 6.46 -27.70 37.55
C ILE A 306 7.95 -27.49 37.85
N SER A 307 8.56 -26.44 37.28
CA SER A 307 9.94 -26.04 37.57
C SER A 307 10.01 -24.53 37.88
N PRO A 308 10.79 -24.10 38.90
CA PRO A 308 10.99 -22.68 39.21
C PRO A 308 11.69 -21.89 38.09
N THR A 309 12.34 -22.57 37.13
CA THR A 309 12.98 -21.93 35.97
C THR A 309 12.02 -21.60 34.83
N ASP A 310 10.76 -22.05 34.89
CA ASP A 310 9.81 -21.88 33.80
C ASP A 310 9.11 -20.52 33.85
N LYS A 311 9.07 -19.81 32.71
CA LYS A 311 8.57 -18.43 32.65
C LYS A 311 7.05 -18.36 32.82
N GLN A 312 6.33 -19.35 32.30
CA GLN A 312 4.86 -19.42 32.30
C GLN A 312 4.37 -20.66 33.05
N LYS A 313 3.17 -20.58 33.64
CA LYS A 313 2.52 -21.76 34.21
C LYS A 313 2.18 -22.76 33.07
N PRO A 314 2.36 -24.08 33.27
CA PRO A 314 2.04 -25.07 32.25
C PRO A 314 0.54 -25.08 31.94
N LEU A 315 0.17 -25.46 30.71
CA LEU A 315 -1.23 -25.60 30.28
C LEU A 315 -1.89 -26.88 30.82
N ALA A 316 -1.66 -27.18 32.10
CA ALA A 316 -2.27 -28.29 32.80
C ALA A 316 -3.28 -27.75 33.83
N LEU A 317 -4.42 -28.44 33.95
CA LEU A 317 -5.56 -28.01 34.78
C LEU A 317 -5.62 -28.84 36.06
N ASN A 318 -5.59 -28.18 37.23
CA ASN A 318 -5.67 -28.86 38.52
C ASN A 318 -7.12 -29.24 38.89
N ASN A 319 -8.09 -28.35 38.67
CA ASN A 319 -9.49 -28.58 39.05
C ASN A 319 -10.44 -28.57 37.85
N ARG A 320 -10.45 -29.67 37.09
CA ARG A 320 -11.21 -29.82 35.84
C ARG A 320 -12.73 -29.64 36.03
N LYS A 321 -13.29 -30.12 37.16
CA LYS A 321 -14.74 -30.01 37.44
C LYS A 321 -15.17 -28.55 37.68
N ALA A 322 -14.40 -27.82 38.49
CA ALA A 322 -14.69 -26.40 38.74
C ALA A 322 -14.46 -25.54 37.49
N PHE A 323 -13.48 -25.88 36.65
CA PHE A 323 -13.28 -25.21 35.36
C PHE A 323 -14.48 -25.41 34.41
N HIS A 324 -15.08 -26.61 34.41
CA HIS A 324 -16.29 -26.87 33.61
C HIS A 324 -17.48 -26.04 34.10
N ASN A 325 -17.71 -25.96 35.42
CA ASN A 325 -18.77 -25.13 36.00
C ASN A 325 -18.53 -23.62 35.74
N PHE A 326 -17.29 -23.16 35.86
CA PHE A 326 -16.88 -21.79 35.55
C PHE A 326 -17.13 -21.44 34.08
N THR A 327 -16.76 -22.34 33.17
CA THR A 327 -16.99 -22.17 31.72
C THR A 327 -18.48 -22.13 31.40
N TYR A 328 -19.28 -22.96 32.05
CA TYR A 328 -20.74 -22.97 31.89
C TYR A 328 -21.37 -21.66 32.38
N PHE A 329 -20.97 -21.14 33.55
CA PHE A 329 -21.47 -19.86 34.08
C PHE A 329 -21.17 -18.67 33.14
N PHE A 330 -19.97 -18.62 32.56
CA PHE A 330 -19.56 -17.56 31.63
C PHE A 330 -19.91 -17.82 30.17
N PHE A 331 -20.67 -18.88 29.87
CA PHE A 331 -20.97 -19.28 28.49
C PHE A 331 -21.63 -18.15 27.68
N PHE A 332 -22.73 -17.58 28.17
CA PHE A 332 -23.45 -16.50 27.48
C PHE A 332 -22.60 -15.22 27.33
N TYR A 333 -21.83 -14.88 28.35
CA TYR A 333 -20.91 -13.75 28.30
C TYR A 333 -19.86 -13.94 27.18
N ASN A 334 -19.27 -15.14 27.09
CA ASN A 334 -18.29 -15.46 26.05
C ASN A 334 -18.90 -15.43 24.64
N VAL A 335 -20.19 -15.80 24.49
CA VAL A 335 -20.92 -15.66 23.21
C VAL A 335 -21.06 -14.18 22.83
N ILE A 336 -21.48 -13.31 23.74
CA ILE A 336 -21.61 -11.87 23.50
C ILE A 336 -20.24 -11.26 23.15
N MET A 337 -19.20 -11.62 23.89
CA MET A 337 -17.82 -11.21 23.58
C MET A 337 -17.35 -11.72 22.21
N GLY A 338 -17.72 -12.94 21.84
CA GLY A 338 -17.44 -13.52 20.53
C GLY A 338 -18.09 -12.73 19.40
N LEU A 339 -19.36 -12.34 19.56
CA LEU A 339 -20.08 -11.47 18.62
C LEU A 339 -19.41 -10.10 18.50
N GLY A 340 -19.04 -9.48 19.63
CA GLY A 340 -18.31 -8.20 19.64
C GLY A 340 -16.97 -8.28 18.92
N ASN A 341 -16.17 -9.32 19.19
CA ASN A 341 -14.90 -9.56 18.49
C ASN A 341 -15.08 -9.81 16.99
N CYS A 342 -16.19 -10.44 16.58
CA CYS A 342 -16.52 -10.61 15.16
C CYS A 342 -16.79 -9.25 14.48
N ILE A 343 -17.59 -8.39 15.09
CA ILE A 343 -17.86 -7.04 14.58
C ILE A 343 -16.57 -6.23 14.51
N ILE A 344 -15.74 -6.25 15.57
CA ILE A 344 -14.44 -5.57 15.58
C ILE A 344 -13.55 -6.09 14.45
N ARG A 345 -13.51 -7.42 14.23
CA ARG A 345 -12.75 -8.01 13.11
C ARG A 345 -13.21 -7.46 11.76
N LEU A 346 -14.52 -7.33 11.53
CA LEU A 346 -15.06 -6.77 10.29
C LEU A 346 -14.69 -5.29 10.12
N VAL A 347 -14.90 -4.49 11.18
CA VAL A 347 -14.59 -3.05 11.16
C VAL A 347 -13.09 -2.81 10.95
N VAL A 348 -12.22 -3.52 11.69
CA VAL A 348 -10.76 -3.41 11.52
C VAL A 348 -10.33 -3.86 10.13
N SER A 349 -10.93 -4.93 9.58
CA SER A 349 -10.63 -5.37 8.21
C SER A 349 -11.03 -4.33 7.17
N MET A 350 -12.19 -3.68 7.33
CA MET A 350 -12.65 -2.61 6.45
C MET A 350 -11.73 -1.38 6.53
N VAL A 351 -11.42 -0.92 7.75
CA VAL A 351 -10.53 0.24 7.96
C VAL A 351 -9.13 -0.03 7.40
N LEU A 352 -8.53 -1.18 7.74
CA LEU A 352 -7.22 -1.54 7.21
C LEU A 352 -7.25 -1.76 5.70
N GLY A 353 -8.31 -2.37 5.17
CA GLY A 353 -8.52 -2.54 3.73
C GLY A 353 -8.44 -1.19 3.01
N THR A 354 -9.32 -0.26 3.40
CA THR A 354 -9.42 1.11 2.86
C THR A 354 -8.11 1.90 3.02
N TRP A 355 -7.48 1.84 4.20
CA TRP A 355 -6.22 2.55 4.49
C TRP A 355 -5.05 2.00 3.66
N LEU A 356 -5.04 0.70 3.36
CA LEU A 356 -3.99 0.03 2.60
C LEU A 356 -4.24 0.02 1.08
N VAL A 357 -5.42 0.42 0.58
CA VAL A 357 -5.73 0.43 -0.87
C VAL A 357 -4.69 1.18 -1.69
N SER A 358 -4.19 2.31 -1.17
CA SER A 358 -3.19 3.12 -1.88
C SER A 358 -1.86 2.40 -2.09
N ARG A 359 -1.61 1.27 -1.42
CA ARG A 359 -0.29 0.64 -1.32
C ARG A 359 -0.22 -0.73 -1.99
N ILE A 360 0.55 -0.80 -3.08
CA ILE A 360 0.78 -2.03 -3.87
C ILE A 360 1.77 -3.00 -3.19
N ASP A 361 2.45 -2.60 -2.11
CA ASP A 361 3.50 -3.44 -1.50
C ASP A 361 3.00 -4.71 -0.80
N ARG A 362 1.73 -4.78 -0.41
CA ARG A 362 1.16 -5.92 0.32
C ARG A 362 -0.20 -6.30 -0.25
N THR A 363 -0.51 -7.60 -0.20
CA THR A 363 -1.80 -8.14 -0.61
C THR A 363 -2.82 -7.64 0.40
N ILE A 364 -3.93 -7.10 -0.10
CA ILE A 364 -5.09 -6.78 0.76
C ILE A 364 -5.80 -8.09 1.15
N VAL A 365 -5.65 -9.11 0.30
CA VAL A 365 -6.30 -10.40 0.43
C VAL A 365 -5.58 -11.32 1.43
N GLN A 366 -6.36 -12.17 2.11
CA GLN A 366 -5.89 -13.18 3.05
C GLN A 366 -4.91 -14.17 2.40
N ARG A 367 -3.98 -14.69 3.21
CA ARG A 367 -2.99 -15.68 2.79
C ARG A 367 -3.71 -16.93 2.25
N GLY A 368 -3.46 -17.29 1.00
CA GLY A 368 -4.14 -18.39 0.28
C GLY A 368 -5.07 -17.93 -0.83
N TYR A 369 -5.74 -16.78 -0.67
CA TYR A 369 -6.58 -16.15 -1.70
C TYR A 369 -5.85 -15.09 -2.52
N GLU A 370 -4.54 -14.93 -2.27
CA GLU A 370 -3.71 -13.92 -2.92
C GLU A 370 -3.83 -13.98 -4.45
N SER A 371 -4.04 -15.15 -5.06
CA SER A 371 -4.24 -15.30 -6.51
C SER A 371 -5.47 -14.55 -7.08
N LEU A 372 -6.46 -14.25 -6.25
CA LEU A 372 -7.64 -13.45 -6.61
C LEU A 372 -7.34 -11.95 -6.63
N ASP A 373 -6.21 -11.53 -6.07
CA ASP A 373 -5.68 -10.17 -6.21
C ASP A 373 -4.68 -10.18 -7.38
N PRO A 374 -5.11 -9.84 -8.60
CA PRO A 374 -4.23 -9.92 -9.75
C PRO A 374 -3.05 -8.92 -9.63
N GLU A 375 -3.08 -7.97 -8.69
CA GLU A 375 -2.19 -6.81 -8.60
C GLU A 375 -1.06 -7.00 -7.59
N CYS A 376 -1.34 -7.45 -6.37
CA CYS A 376 -0.27 -7.71 -5.41
C CYS A 376 0.52 -8.98 -5.74
N VAL A 377 -0.14 -9.97 -6.34
CA VAL A 377 0.53 -11.11 -6.99
C VAL A 377 1.62 -10.56 -7.93
N ARG A 378 1.44 -9.38 -8.54
CA ARG A 378 2.34 -8.73 -9.52
C ARG A 378 3.49 -7.95 -8.85
N GLY A 379 3.24 -7.23 -7.76
CA GLY A 379 4.27 -6.46 -7.01
C GLY A 379 5.43 -7.29 -6.46
N VAL A 380 5.12 -8.51 -6.00
CA VAL A 380 6.11 -9.49 -5.52
C VAL A 380 6.82 -10.21 -6.68
N ARG A 381 6.07 -10.59 -7.74
CA ARG A 381 6.56 -11.15 -9.02
C ARG A 381 7.62 -10.28 -9.70
N ILE A 382 7.51 -8.96 -9.59
CA ILE A 382 8.41 -7.99 -10.22
C ILE A 382 9.80 -8.02 -9.59
N ARG A 383 9.93 -8.16 -8.27
CA ARG A 383 11.22 -7.94 -7.58
C ARG A 383 12.24 -9.05 -7.87
N GLN A 384 11.84 -10.33 -7.90
CA GLN A 384 12.73 -11.47 -8.19
C GLN A 384 13.28 -11.50 -9.60
N ARG A 385 12.42 -11.20 -10.58
CA ARG A 385 12.81 -11.23 -11.99
C ARG A 385 13.35 -9.92 -12.49
N TRP A 386 13.09 -8.83 -11.76
CA TRP A 386 13.90 -7.63 -11.86
C TRP A 386 15.34 -7.94 -11.47
N PHE A 387 15.60 -8.68 -10.39
CA PHE A 387 16.97 -9.12 -10.07
C PHE A 387 17.55 -10.03 -11.16
N LEU A 388 16.81 -11.04 -11.62
CA LEU A 388 17.31 -11.93 -12.67
C LEU A 388 17.56 -11.22 -14.00
N LEU A 389 16.62 -10.38 -14.46
CA LEU A 389 16.75 -9.62 -15.71
C LEU A 389 17.80 -8.53 -15.60
N TYR A 390 17.87 -7.79 -14.49
CA TYR A 390 18.88 -6.76 -14.25
C TYR A 390 20.27 -7.38 -14.15
N THR A 391 20.41 -8.51 -13.46
CA THR A 391 21.67 -9.28 -13.39
C THR A 391 22.06 -9.82 -14.77
N LEU A 392 21.12 -10.31 -15.59
CA LEU A 392 21.41 -10.78 -16.96
C LEU A 392 21.68 -9.64 -17.95
N LEU A 393 21.04 -8.47 -17.80
CA LEU A 393 21.31 -7.27 -18.59
C LEU A 393 22.69 -6.66 -18.27
N LYS A 394 23.07 -6.69 -16.99
CA LYS A 394 24.39 -6.21 -16.52
C LYS A 394 25.51 -7.23 -16.75
N ASN A 395 25.17 -8.50 -16.97
CA ASN A 395 26.13 -9.61 -17.17
C ASN A 395 25.66 -10.50 -18.33
N PRO A 396 25.84 -10.05 -19.59
CA PRO A 396 25.41 -10.81 -20.76
C PRO A 396 26.05 -12.20 -20.85
N GLN A 397 27.25 -12.39 -20.28
CA GLN A 397 27.95 -13.67 -20.18
C GLN A 397 27.23 -14.75 -19.35
N LEU A 398 26.23 -14.39 -18.53
CA LEU A 398 25.44 -15.35 -17.74
C LEU A 398 24.20 -15.87 -18.48
N VAL A 399 23.84 -15.25 -19.62
CA VAL A 399 22.70 -15.65 -20.45
C VAL A 399 22.87 -17.06 -21.07
N PRO A 400 24.05 -17.44 -21.61
CA PRO A 400 24.27 -18.77 -22.17
C PRO A 400 24.24 -19.88 -21.11
N LEU A 401 24.80 -19.63 -19.91
CA LEU A 401 24.86 -20.60 -18.80
C LEU A 401 23.48 -20.94 -18.21
N ARG A 402 22.47 -20.12 -18.49
CA ARG A 402 21.08 -20.34 -18.08
C ARG A 402 20.26 -21.06 -19.15
N ARG A 403 20.63 -20.94 -20.43
CA ARG A 403 19.99 -21.77 -21.46
C ARG A 403 20.43 -23.20 -21.17
N PRO A 404 19.51 -24.18 -21.13
CA PRO A 404 19.93 -25.57 -21.09
C PRO A 404 20.90 -25.77 -22.23
N SER A 405 22.03 -26.42 -21.95
CA SER A 405 22.97 -26.86 -22.99
C SER A 405 22.18 -27.51 -24.12
N PRO A 406 22.47 -27.21 -25.41
CA PRO A 406 21.90 -27.99 -26.48
C PRO A 406 22.24 -29.47 -26.20
N PRO A 407 21.29 -30.40 -26.40
CA PRO A 407 21.54 -31.80 -26.11
C PRO A 407 22.80 -32.23 -26.87
N SER A 408 23.81 -32.66 -26.13
CA SER A 408 25.02 -33.25 -26.68
C SER A 408 24.59 -34.46 -27.52
N HIS A 409 24.84 -34.40 -28.82
CA HIS A 409 24.78 -35.55 -29.72
C HIS A 409 25.58 -36.71 -29.08
N ARG A 410 24.88 -37.74 -28.59
CA ARG A 410 25.50 -39.06 -28.45
C ARG A 410 25.51 -39.69 -29.86
N PRO A 411 26.63 -40.27 -30.31
CA PRO A 411 26.61 -41.04 -31.55
C PRO A 411 25.73 -42.29 -31.34
N SER A 412 24.77 -42.48 -32.24
CA SER A 412 23.95 -43.67 -32.35
C SER A 412 24.82 -44.85 -32.78
N LEU A 413 24.80 -45.93 -31.99
CA LEU A 413 25.19 -47.26 -32.45
C LEU A 413 23.94 -47.91 -33.01
N ASP A 414 23.82 -47.94 -34.34
CA ASP A 414 22.82 -48.74 -35.05
C ASP A 414 23.34 -50.18 -35.20
N PRO A 415 22.49 -51.21 -35.00
CA PRO A 415 22.61 -52.48 -35.69
C PRO A 415 21.60 -52.58 -36.85
N PRO A 416 21.86 -53.45 -37.85
CA PRO A 416 21.46 -53.20 -39.22
C PRO A 416 20.05 -53.68 -39.58
N SER A 417 19.58 -53.08 -40.67
CA SER A 417 18.33 -53.17 -41.40
C SER A 417 17.89 -54.55 -41.91
N PHE A 418 16.59 -54.84 -41.77
CA PHE A 418 15.76 -55.66 -42.69
C PHE A 418 14.34 -55.02 -42.70
N ALA A 419 14.00 -54.19 -43.69
CA ALA A 419 13.34 -54.52 -44.96
C ALA A 419 11.79 -54.49 -44.92
N LEU A 420 11.23 -53.50 -45.65
CA LEU A 420 10.00 -53.49 -46.49
C LEU A 420 8.64 -53.81 -45.81
N GLY A 421 7.51 -53.11 -46.04
CA GLY A 421 7.05 -52.12 -47.02
C GLY A 421 5.54 -51.85 -46.79
N PHE A 422 4.90 -51.10 -47.70
CA PHE A 422 3.48 -50.59 -47.72
C PHE A 422 3.27 -49.28 -46.94
N ARG A 423 3.11 -48.08 -47.53
CA ARG A 423 2.50 -47.53 -48.76
C ARG A 423 0.95 -47.37 -48.70
N ASN A 424 0.52 -46.09 -48.74
CA ASN A 424 -0.82 -45.51 -49.04
C ASN A 424 -1.89 -45.68 -47.94
N GLY A 425 -2.76 -44.74 -47.59
CA GLY A 425 -3.30 -43.52 -48.21
C GLY A 425 -4.84 -43.51 -48.01
N TRP A 426 -5.48 -42.34 -47.93
CA TRP A 426 -6.93 -42.00 -47.76
C TRP A 426 -7.33 -41.54 -46.34
N SER A 427 -7.90 -40.36 -46.06
CA SER A 427 -8.97 -39.51 -46.65
C SER A 427 -10.39 -39.84 -46.13
N GLY A 428 -11.04 -38.83 -45.51
CA GLY A 428 -12.45 -38.78 -45.08
C GLY A 428 -12.67 -39.35 -43.67
N GLY A 429 -13.30 -38.70 -42.68
CA GLY A 429 -14.28 -37.62 -42.66
C GLY A 429 -15.61 -38.18 -42.15
N GLU A 430 -16.02 -37.89 -40.91
CA GLU A 430 -17.45 -37.76 -40.54
C GLU A 430 -17.67 -37.28 -39.09
N GLN A 431 -18.66 -36.40 -38.98
CA GLN A 431 -19.30 -35.84 -37.78
C GLN A 431 -20.22 -36.86 -37.10
N THR A 432 -20.54 -36.62 -35.83
CA THR A 432 -21.89 -36.61 -35.17
C THR A 432 -21.75 -37.07 -33.70
N ALA A 433 -22.10 -36.26 -32.70
CA ALA A 433 -23.43 -35.92 -32.14
C ALA A 433 -23.46 -36.39 -30.66
N ARG A 434 -23.64 -35.46 -29.71
CA ARG A 434 -24.86 -35.23 -28.87
C ARG A 434 -25.00 -36.21 -27.70
N GLU A 435 -24.91 -35.74 -26.45
CA GLU A 435 -25.98 -35.17 -25.59
C GLU A 435 -26.84 -36.23 -24.87
N GLY A 436 -27.07 -35.98 -23.57
CA GLY A 436 -27.95 -36.72 -22.64
C GLY A 436 -27.29 -36.80 -21.25
N MET A 437 -27.46 -35.89 -20.28
CA MET A 437 -28.64 -35.28 -19.62
C MET A 437 -29.27 -36.16 -18.52
N MET A 438 -29.18 -35.66 -17.26
CA MET A 438 -30.11 -35.80 -16.09
C MET A 438 -30.44 -37.22 -15.59
N ASP A 439 -30.85 -37.53 -14.36
CA ASP A 439 -30.98 -36.95 -13.00
C ASP A 439 -31.51 -38.15 -12.18
N GLU A 440 -31.05 -38.40 -10.94
CA GLU A 440 -31.80 -39.11 -9.87
C GLU A 440 -30.96 -39.06 -8.58
N ALA A 441 -31.27 -38.23 -7.57
CA ALA A 441 -32.33 -38.28 -6.56
C ALA A 441 -32.00 -39.15 -5.32
N ASP A 442 -32.27 -38.53 -4.16
CA ASP A 442 -32.54 -39.07 -2.81
C ASP A 442 -31.42 -39.63 -1.91
N ALA A 443 -30.98 -38.78 -0.95
CA ALA A 443 -30.95 -39.06 0.50
C ALA A 443 -30.58 -37.80 1.30
#